data_AF-A0AA88YCW1-F1
#
_entry.id   AF-A0AA88YCW1-F1
#
_cell.length_a   1.000
_cell.length_b   1.000
_cell.length_c   1.000
_cell.angle_alpha   90.00
_cell.angle_beta   90.00
_cell.angle_gamma   90.00
#
_symmetry.space_group_name_H-M   'P 1'
#
loop_
_entity.id
_entity.type
_entity.pdbx_description
1 polymer ?
#
loop_
_entity_poly.entity_id
_entity_poly.type
_entity_poly.pdbx_seq_one_letter_code
_entity_poly.pdbx_strand_id
1 'polypeptide(L)'
;MKFTGNRNTKNGLLQERSTIEEYKLKKAEEGENVIVESSGLIISKDHPYLAGSPDGIVTTSSGNTGLIEIKNLLHSKPINLHQASENSNFCLINKKGTLYLKENHIYYHQCQGLMNICNFEWIDLVVRTLNPYQMIIHRIIRDKDFWNNTMLPKLHAFYFNCLLPELASPREGKSPGIREPGVWYTPPAAPQITKQGRRSRAKKRSTADTDTDTETDCTSDPTPCKTQRSSRKKSGSVKFVGRRISHEWVIDEQKGLTEWYPGTVVSLLSGKDGEPGAVYEVLYDDDEEPYEVDHLTEDLKSSSVKFLDI
;
A
#
# COMPACT_ATOMS: atom_id res chain seq x y z
N MET A 1 -13.01 12.70 13.75
CA MET A 1 -12.51 11.40 14.28
C MET A 1 -11.03 11.60 14.59
N LYS A 2 -10.55 11.39 15.82
CA LYS A 2 -9.11 11.40 16.12
C LYS A 2 -8.59 9.99 15.82
N PHE A 3 -7.63 9.86 14.90
CA PHE A 3 -6.94 8.59 14.69
C PHE A 3 -6.16 8.26 15.96
N THR A 4 -6.49 7.13 16.60
CA THR A 4 -5.90 6.71 17.90
C THR A 4 -4.76 5.71 17.74
N GLY A 5 -4.41 5.34 16.50
CA GLY A 5 -3.40 4.34 16.18
C GLY A 5 -3.85 2.90 16.47
N ASN A 6 -3.35 1.94 15.68
CA ASN A 6 -3.45 0.51 15.96
C ASN A 6 -2.37 0.06 16.98
N ARG A 7 -2.34 -1.23 17.32
CA ARG A 7 -1.35 -1.79 18.27
C ARG A 7 0.09 -1.57 17.80
N ASN A 8 0.36 -1.69 16.51
CA ASN A 8 1.69 -1.53 15.90
C ASN A 8 2.20 -0.09 16.03
N THR A 9 1.39 0.89 15.65
CA THR A 9 1.74 2.32 15.77
C THR A 9 1.97 2.76 17.21
N LYS A 10 1.15 2.29 18.17
CA LYS A 10 1.36 2.56 19.59
C LYS A 10 2.66 1.95 20.11
N ASN A 11 2.96 0.70 19.74
CA ASN A 11 4.22 0.05 20.10
C ASN A 11 5.42 0.81 19.49
N GLY A 12 5.33 1.19 18.22
CA GLY A 12 6.36 1.99 17.54
C GLY A 12 6.72 3.25 18.33
N LEU A 13 5.70 4.06 18.68
CA LEU A 13 5.88 5.29 19.45
C LEU A 13 6.46 5.05 20.85
N LEU A 14 6.01 4.01 21.55
CA LEU A 14 6.54 3.66 22.88
C LEU A 14 8.02 3.26 22.83
N GLN A 15 8.44 2.65 21.73
CA GLN A 15 9.76 2.04 21.58
C GLN A 15 10.78 2.92 20.86
N GLU A 16 10.35 3.97 20.17
CA GLU A 16 11.20 4.82 19.35
C GLU A 16 12.40 5.39 20.13
N ARG A 17 12.15 6.01 21.29
CA ARG A 17 13.21 6.57 22.13
C ARG A 17 14.24 5.54 22.56
N SER A 18 13.81 4.36 23.00
CA SER A 18 14.74 3.29 23.40
C SER A 18 15.53 2.76 22.21
N THR A 19 14.93 2.77 21.02
CA THR A 19 15.60 2.37 19.77
C THR A 19 16.68 3.37 19.38
N ILE A 20 16.42 4.67 19.51
CA ILE A 20 17.40 5.73 19.21
C ILE A 20 18.62 5.63 20.13
N GLU A 21 18.42 5.44 21.43
CA GLU A 21 19.53 5.31 22.38
C GLU A 21 20.38 4.08 22.08
N GLU A 22 19.75 2.96 21.76
CA GLU A 22 20.44 1.74 21.37
C GLU A 22 21.17 1.86 20.03
N TYR A 23 20.56 2.53 19.04
CA TYR A 23 21.21 2.87 17.78
C TYR A 23 22.50 3.68 18.03
N LYS A 24 22.45 4.72 18.88
CA LYS A 24 23.64 5.52 19.23
C LYS A 24 24.76 4.66 19.81
N LEU A 25 24.43 3.73 20.71
CA LEU A 25 25.41 2.81 21.31
C LEU A 25 26.05 1.92 20.25
N LYS A 26 25.25 1.30 19.35
CA LYS A 26 25.78 0.46 18.27
C LYS A 26 26.68 1.22 17.32
N LYS A 27 26.30 2.45 16.94
CA LYS A 27 27.14 3.30 16.10
C LYS A 27 28.47 3.64 16.79
N ALA A 28 28.44 3.90 18.11
CA ALA A 28 29.65 4.14 18.90
C ALA A 28 30.56 2.89 18.97
N GLU A 29 30.00 1.69 19.11
CA GLU A 29 30.73 0.41 19.06
C GLU A 29 31.43 0.20 17.70
N GLU A 30 30.83 0.68 16.61
CA GLU A 30 31.41 0.69 15.26
C GLU A 30 32.42 1.83 15.04
N GLY A 31 32.70 2.65 16.07
CA GLY A 31 33.65 3.77 15.99
C GLY A 31 33.07 5.07 15.42
N GLU A 32 31.74 5.15 15.23
CA GLU A 32 31.05 6.34 14.72
C GLU A 32 30.08 6.88 15.78
N ASN A 33 30.53 7.80 16.63
CA ASN A 33 29.59 8.49 17.54
C ASN A 33 28.60 9.32 16.74
N VAL A 34 27.32 9.28 17.12
CA VAL A 34 26.25 10.00 16.44
C VAL A 34 25.37 10.77 17.42
N ILE A 35 24.90 11.94 16.97
CA ILE A 35 23.84 12.71 17.60
C ILE A 35 22.59 12.51 16.75
N VAL A 36 21.45 12.29 17.42
CA VAL A 36 20.15 12.14 16.76
C VAL A 36 19.23 13.22 17.30
N GLU A 37 18.74 14.07 16.42
CA GLU A 37 17.83 15.16 16.74
C GLU A 37 16.46 14.87 16.12
N SER A 38 15.39 15.15 16.87
CA SER A 38 14.02 14.99 16.37
C SER A 38 13.76 15.94 15.20
N SER A 39 13.13 15.43 14.15
CA SER A 39 12.61 16.26 13.06
C SER A 39 11.11 16.49 13.20
N GLY A 40 10.64 17.63 12.68
CA GLY A 40 9.23 17.82 12.36
C GLY A 40 8.93 17.41 10.91
N LEU A 41 7.78 17.88 10.41
CA LEU A 41 7.44 17.80 8.99
C LEU A 41 8.34 18.75 8.18
N ILE A 42 9.07 18.21 7.21
CA ILE A 42 9.91 18.93 6.28
C ILE A 42 9.21 18.98 4.92
N ILE A 43 8.98 20.18 4.40
CA ILE A 43 8.41 20.40 3.06
C ILE A 43 9.55 20.48 2.05
N SER A 44 9.41 19.78 0.91
CA SER A 44 10.39 19.85 -0.17
C SER A 44 10.46 21.27 -0.74
N LYS A 45 11.67 21.79 -0.90
CA LYS A 45 11.90 23.12 -1.49
C LYS A 45 11.59 23.14 -2.99
N ASP A 46 11.97 22.06 -3.68
CA ASP A 46 11.80 21.94 -5.13
C ASP A 46 10.37 21.54 -5.52
N HIS A 47 9.69 20.77 -4.65
CA HIS A 47 8.34 20.26 -4.87
C HIS A 47 7.45 20.53 -3.65
N PRO A 48 6.95 21.77 -3.44
CA PRO A 48 6.27 22.18 -2.20
C PRO A 48 4.99 21.42 -1.84
N TYR A 49 4.49 20.59 -2.75
CA TYR A 49 3.37 19.68 -2.53
C TYR A 49 3.79 18.33 -1.89
N LEU A 50 5.09 18.11 -1.69
CA LEU A 50 5.65 16.93 -1.04
C LEU A 50 6.26 17.32 0.31
N ALA A 51 6.04 16.48 1.31
CA ALA A 51 6.61 16.64 2.64
C ALA A 51 6.94 15.28 3.26
N GLY A 52 7.89 15.26 4.18
CA GLY A 52 8.37 14.06 4.87
C GLY A 52 8.66 14.36 6.33
N SER A 53 8.48 13.37 7.19
CA SER A 53 8.78 13.47 8.62
C SER A 53 9.68 12.29 8.99
N PRO A 54 11.01 12.42 8.86
CA PRO A 54 11.92 11.37 9.28
C PRO A 54 11.90 11.24 10.82
N ASP A 55 12.22 10.05 11.32
CA ASP A 55 12.26 9.80 12.77
C ASP A 55 13.40 10.57 13.47
N GLY A 56 14.43 10.97 12.71
CA GLY A 56 15.43 11.92 13.18
C GLY A 56 16.45 12.33 12.13
N ILE A 57 17.19 13.40 12.46
CA ILE A 57 18.38 13.83 11.74
C ILE A 57 19.59 13.32 12.52
N VAL A 58 20.48 12.62 11.82
CA VAL A 58 21.70 12.06 12.37
C VAL A 58 22.87 12.97 12.01
N THR A 59 23.68 13.34 12.99
CA THR A 59 24.98 13.98 12.78
C THR A 59 26.08 13.07 13.31
N THR A 60 27.02 12.65 12.46
CA THR A 60 28.13 11.79 12.86
C THR A 60 29.28 12.60 13.44
N SER A 61 30.21 11.93 14.13
CA SER A 61 31.42 12.54 14.69
C SER A 61 32.33 13.19 13.64
N SER A 62 32.18 12.81 12.37
CA SER A 62 32.88 13.44 11.24
C SER A 62 32.18 14.70 10.70
N GLY A 63 31.03 15.08 11.27
CA GLY A 63 30.22 16.22 10.84
C GLY A 63 29.30 15.91 9.65
N ASN A 64 29.27 14.67 9.16
CA ASN A 64 28.35 14.26 8.11
C ASN A 64 26.94 14.12 8.67
N THR A 65 25.94 14.57 7.90
CA THR A 65 24.54 14.50 8.28
C THR A 65 23.75 13.55 7.39
N GLY A 66 22.74 12.92 7.98
CA GLY A 66 21.82 12.00 7.33
C GLY A 66 20.54 11.87 8.11
N LEU A 67 19.73 10.87 7.77
CA LEU A 67 18.46 10.60 8.42
C LEU A 67 18.50 9.26 9.17
N ILE A 68 17.56 9.06 10.09
CA ILE A 68 17.21 7.76 10.67
C ILE A 68 15.73 7.48 10.44
N GLU A 69 15.40 6.25 10.07
CA GLU A 69 14.03 5.72 10.00
C GLU A 69 13.97 4.42 10.81
N ILE A 70 12.96 4.26 11.65
CA ILE A 70 12.87 3.23 12.67
C ILE A 70 11.60 2.39 12.45
N LYS A 71 11.80 1.08 12.31
CA LYS A 71 10.73 0.08 12.25
C LYS A 71 10.86 -0.87 13.44
N ASN A 72 10.13 -0.55 14.51
CA ASN A 72 9.94 -1.43 15.65
C ASN A 72 8.84 -2.45 15.34
N LEU A 73 9.26 -3.64 14.91
CA LEU A 73 8.36 -4.71 14.52
C LEU A 73 7.65 -5.29 15.76
N LEU A 74 6.33 -5.44 15.65
CA LEU A 74 5.50 -6.09 16.66
C LEU A 74 4.87 -7.33 16.05
N HIS A 75 5.17 -8.49 16.62
CA HIS A 75 4.61 -9.77 16.19
C HIS A 75 4.00 -10.50 17.39
N SER A 76 2.95 -11.28 17.14
CA SER A 76 2.29 -12.13 18.14
C SER A 76 3.21 -13.27 18.57
N LYS A 77 4.01 -13.79 17.64
CA LYS A 77 4.99 -14.84 17.86
C LYS A 77 6.42 -14.28 17.77
N PRO A 78 7.39 -14.91 18.44
CA PRO A 78 8.79 -14.53 18.30
C PRO A 78 9.23 -14.62 16.84
N ILE A 79 9.86 -13.56 16.32
CA ILE A 79 10.34 -13.51 14.94
C ILE A 79 11.86 -13.32 14.92
N ASN A 80 12.57 -14.27 14.33
CA ASN A 80 13.98 -14.09 14.02
C ASN A 80 14.11 -13.43 12.63
N LEU A 81 14.82 -12.32 12.53
CA LEU A 81 14.95 -11.55 11.29
C LEU A 81 15.64 -12.32 10.16
N HIS A 82 16.59 -13.22 10.48
CA HIS A 82 17.22 -14.05 9.45
C HIS A 82 16.24 -15.09 8.90
N GLN A 83 15.50 -15.77 9.78
CA GLN A 83 14.48 -16.73 9.34
C GLN A 83 13.35 -16.01 8.58
N ALA A 84 12.89 -14.86 9.08
CA ALA A 84 11.87 -14.06 8.42
C ALA A 84 12.30 -13.58 7.03
N SER A 85 13.59 -13.33 6.80
CA SER A 85 14.10 -12.92 5.50
C SER A 85 14.00 -13.98 4.40
N GLU A 86 13.74 -15.25 4.77
CA GLU A 86 13.44 -16.32 3.82
C GLU A 86 12.03 -16.16 3.22
N ASN A 87 11.14 -15.44 3.89
CA ASN A 87 9.83 -15.10 3.37
C ASN A 87 9.93 -13.97 2.32
N SER A 88 9.38 -14.22 1.13
CA SER A 88 9.36 -13.24 0.03
C SER A 88 8.65 -11.93 0.39
N ASN A 89 7.66 -11.99 1.29
CA ASN A 89 6.85 -10.84 1.69
C ASN A 89 7.49 -10.03 2.83
N PHE A 90 8.54 -10.55 3.48
CA PHE A 90 9.21 -9.80 4.54
C PHE A 90 10.07 -8.67 3.97
N CYS A 91 10.26 -7.60 4.75
CA CYS A 91 10.98 -6.41 4.28
C CYS A 91 12.48 -6.65 4.02
N LEU A 92 13.11 -7.55 4.77
CA LEU A 92 14.54 -7.84 4.67
C LEU A 92 14.83 -9.04 3.76
N ILE A 93 16.00 -9.02 3.14
CA ILE A 93 16.58 -10.15 2.39
C ILE A 93 17.98 -10.45 2.92
N ASN A 94 18.29 -11.74 3.06
CA ASN A 94 19.62 -12.20 3.42
C ASN A 94 20.51 -12.32 2.17
N LYS A 95 21.60 -11.55 2.13
CA LYS A 95 22.67 -11.67 1.14
C LYS A 95 23.95 -12.08 1.86
N LYS A 96 24.31 -13.37 1.74
CA LYS A 96 25.55 -13.96 2.30
C LYS A 96 25.72 -13.76 3.82
N GLY A 97 24.63 -13.88 4.57
CA GLY A 97 24.63 -13.74 6.03
C GLY A 97 24.36 -12.32 6.53
N THR A 98 24.26 -11.33 5.65
CA THR A 98 23.92 -9.95 6.02
C THR A 98 22.51 -9.61 5.55
N LEU A 99 21.72 -8.97 6.40
CA LEU A 99 20.36 -8.55 6.10
C LEU A 99 20.35 -7.16 5.48
N TYR A 100 19.63 -7.02 4.38
CA TYR A 100 19.42 -5.77 3.67
C TYR A 100 17.93 -5.54 3.44
N LEU A 101 17.53 -4.28 3.34
CA LEU A 101 16.18 -3.94 2.88
C LEU A 101 16.03 -4.30 1.40
N LYS A 102 14.91 -4.91 1.03
CA LYS A 102 14.57 -5.15 -0.36
C LYS A 102 14.23 -3.83 -1.06
N GLU A 103 14.83 -3.57 -2.22
CA GLU A 103 14.64 -2.32 -2.97
C GLU A 103 13.23 -2.14 -3.54
N ASN A 104 12.50 -3.25 -3.74
CA ASN A 104 11.09 -3.23 -4.16
C ASN A 104 10.10 -3.14 -2.99
N HIS A 105 10.58 -3.05 -1.74
CA HIS A 105 9.72 -2.98 -0.57
C HIS A 105 9.30 -1.53 -0.26
N ILE A 106 8.08 -1.35 0.28
CA ILE A 106 7.52 -0.02 0.58
C ILE A 106 8.42 0.85 1.48
N TYR A 107 9.16 0.24 2.41
CA TYR A 107 10.13 0.96 3.25
C TYR A 107 11.30 1.53 2.46
N TYR A 108 11.72 0.90 1.36
CA TYR A 108 12.77 1.45 0.50
C TYR A 108 12.27 2.71 -0.21
N HIS A 109 11.05 2.67 -0.73
CA HIS A 109 10.38 3.84 -1.28
C HIS A 109 10.24 4.96 -0.23
N GLN A 110 9.89 4.63 1.02
CA GLN A 110 9.84 5.63 2.10
C GLN A 110 11.21 6.27 2.35
N CYS A 111 12.27 5.46 2.46
CA CYS A 111 13.64 5.93 2.66
C CYS A 111 14.10 6.85 1.51
N GLN A 112 13.90 6.43 0.26
CA GLN A 112 14.22 7.23 -0.92
C GLN A 112 13.40 8.52 -0.98
N GLY A 113 12.11 8.46 -0.63
CA GLY A 113 11.24 9.64 -0.55
C GLY A 113 11.74 10.65 0.48
N LEU A 114 12.03 10.22 1.70
CA LEU A 114 12.54 11.08 2.78
C LEU A 114 13.87 11.75 2.40
N MET A 115 14.83 10.99 1.87
CA MET A 115 16.12 11.54 1.43
C MET A 115 15.97 12.60 0.33
N ASN A 116 15.09 12.37 -0.65
CA ASN A 116 14.88 13.33 -1.74
C ASN A 116 14.07 14.57 -1.31
N ILE A 117 13.05 14.40 -0.46
CA ILE A 117 12.24 15.50 0.06
C ILE A 117 13.05 16.39 1.00
N CYS A 118 13.80 15.77 1.92
CA CYS A 118 14.57 16.47 2.96
C CYS A 118 15.98 16.87 2.50
N ASN A 119 16.39 16.44 1.30
CA ASN A 119 17.68 16.68 0.68
C ASN A 119 18.89 16.17 1.50
N PHE A 120 18.85 14.90 1.87
CA PHE A 120 19.97 14.18 2.51
C PHE A 120 20.49 13.08 1.59
N GLU A 121 21.78 12.77 1.65
CA GLU A 121 22.41 11.79 0.75
C GLU A 121 22.32 10.34 1.27
N TRP A 122 21.98 10.14 2.54
CA TRP A 122 21.82 8.81 3.13
C TRP A 122 20.81 8.80 4.29
N ILE A 123 20.28 7.61 4.57
CA ILE A 123 19.41 7.30 5.71
C ILE A 123 19.79 5.95 6.31
N ASP A 124 19.88 5.88 7.62
CA ASP A 124 20.01 4.62 8.34
C ASP A 124 18.61 4.08 8.67
N LEU A 125 18.22 2.98 8.01
CA LEU A 125 17.01 2.24 8.38
C LEU A 125 17.34 1.29 9.54
N VAL A 126 16.62 1.44 10.65
CA VAL A 126 16.72 0.57 11.83
C VAL A 126 15.50 -0.34 11.89
N VAL A 127 15.70 -1.65 11.76
CA VAL A 127 14.66 -2.66 11.95
C VAL A 127 14.93 -3.40 13.25
N ARG A 128 13.98 -3.34 14.19
CA ARG A 128 14.14 -3.94 15.52
C ARG A 128 12.99 -4.88 15.87
N THR A 129 13.32 -6.02 16.44
CA THR A 129 12.42 -6.92 17.17
C THR A 129 12.98 -7.13 18.58
N LEU A 130 12.09 -7.35 19.56
CA LEU A 130 12.46 -7.57 20.97
C LEU A 130 12.38 -9.05 21.38
N ASN A 131 11.75 -9.90 20.56
CA ASN A 131 11.59 -11.32 20.88
C ASN A 131 11.71 -12.18 19.61
N PRO A 132 12.83 -12.90 19.42
CA PRO A 132 14.12 -12.64 20.06
C PRO A 132 14.60 -11.21 19.77
N TYR A 133 15.42 -10.65 20.66
CA TYR A 133 16.02 -9.34 20.43
C TYR A 133 16.96 -9.38 19.22
N GLN A 134 16.69 -8.54 18.23
CA GLN A 134 17.59 -8.26 17.10
C GLN A 134 17.36 -6.82 16.61
N MET A 135 18.45 -6.13 16.30
CA MET A 135 18.44 -4.82 15.65
C MET A 135 19.36 -4.86 14.43
N ILE A 136 18.82 -4.49 13.28
CA ILE A 136 19.56 -4.34 12.02
C ILE A 136 19.58 -2.86 11.66
N ILE A 137 20.77 -2.35 11.34
CA ILE A 137 20.98 -1.00 10.83
C ILE A 137 21.45 -1.15 9.39
N HIS A 138 20.70 -0.59 8.44
CA HIS A 138 21.05 -0.61 7.02
C HIS A 138 21.15 0.83 6.51
N ARG A 139 22.37 1.26 6.18
CA ARG A 139 22.62 2.56 5.52
C ARG A 139 22.21 2.49 4.05
N ILE A 140 21.20 3.25 3.68
CA ILE A 140 20.69 3.38 2.33
C ILE A 140 21.16 4.70 1.74
N ILE A 141 21.67 4.66 0.52
CA ILE A 141 22.16 5.84 -0.21
C ILE A 141 21.05 6.37 -1.11
N ARG A 142 20.96 7.70 -1.22
CA ARG A 142 20.02 8.38 -2.10
C ARG A 142 20.23 7.97 -3.56
N ASP A 143 19.18 7.42 -4.14
CA ASP A 143 19.11 7.07 -5.56
C ASP A 143 18.33 8.14 -6.32
N LYS A 144 19.10 9.03 -6.97
CA LYS A 144 18.54 10.16 -7.73
C LYS A 144 17.85 9.69 -9.01
N ASP A 145 18.32 8.61 -9.64
CA ASP A 145 17.72 8.09 -10.87
C ASP A 145 16.38 7.41 -10.57
N PHE A 146 16.32 6.62 -9.50
CA PHE A 146 15.07 6.03 -9.04
C PHE A 146 14.04 7.10 -8.66
N TRP A 147 14.47 8.14 -7.95
CA TRP A 147 13.60 9.27 -7.62
C TRP A 147 13.06 9.96 -8.87
N ASN A 148 13.95 10.44 -9.74
CA ASN A 148 13.59 11.27 -10.89
C ASN A 148 12.78 10.50 -11.94
N ASN A 149 13.12 9.24 -12.19
CA ASN A 149 12.52 8.47 -13.29
C ASN A 149 11.36 7.57 -12.84
N THR A 150 11.24 7.25 -11.55
CA THR A 150 10.24 6.29 -11.05
C THR A 150 9.28 6.88 -10.04
N MET A 151 9.78 7.52 -8.98
CA MET A 151 8.93 7.99 -7.87
C MET A 151 8.28 9.33 -8.14
N LEU A 152 9.10 10.35 -8.43
CA LEU A 152 8.64 11.74 -8.58
C LEU A 152 7.55 11.90 -9.65
N PRO A 153 7.63 11.29 -10.85
CA PRO A 153 6.57 11.41 -11.86
C PRO A 153 5.22 10.88 -11.36
N LYS A 154 5.22 9.77 -10.61
CA LYS A 154 4.01 9.18 -10.03
C LYS A 154 3.43 10.04 -8.92
N LEU A 155 4.29 10.56 -8.03
CA LEU A 155 3.88 11.45 -6.94
C LEU A 155 3.33 12.78 -7.48
N HIS A 156 3.97 13.35 -8.51
CA HIS A 156 3.49 14.55 -9.19
C HIS A 156 2.12 14.31 -9.83
N ALA A 157 1.97 13.22 -10.60
CA ALA A 157 0.69 12.88 -11.22
C ALA A 157 -0.41 12.67 -10.18
N PHE A 158 -0.12 11.94 -9.09
CA PHE A 158 -1.05 11.76 -7.99
C PHE A 158 -1.46 13.11 -7.37
N TYR A 159 -0.52 14.00 -7.09
CA TYR A 159 -0.86 15.29 -6.49
C TYR A 159 -1.74 16.13 -7.43
N PHE A 160 -1.31 16.38 -8.66
CA PHE A 160 -1.98 17.33 -9.54
C PHE A 160 -3.24 16.79 -10.22
N ASN A 161 -3.28 15.50 -10.53
CA ASN A 161 -4.41 14.90 -11.26
C ASN A 161 -5.44 14.29 -10.30
N CYS A 162 -4.99 13.85 -9.11
CA CYS A 162 -5.83 13.09 -8.19
C CYS A 162 -6.24 13.92 -6.97
N LEU A 163 -5.25 14.31 -6.15
CA LEU A 163 -5.48 14.89 -4.84
C LEU A 163 -5.92 16.36 -4.92
N LEU A 164 -5.15 17.21 -5.62
CA LEU A 164 -5.40 18.65 -5.71
C LEU A 164 -6.79 18.98 -6.27
N PRO A 165 -7.28 18.35 -7.36
CA PRO A 165 -8.60 18.69 -7.88
C PRO A 165 -9.73 18.20 -6.96
N GLU A 166 -9.50 17.15 -6.15
CA GLU A 166 -10.45 16.74 -5.10
C GLU A 166 -10.45 17.72 -3.93
N LEU A 167 -9.29 18.29 -3.55
CA LEU A 167 -9.21 19.32 -2.51
C LEU A 167 -9.81 20.66 -2.96
N ALA A 168 -9.57 21.07 -4.21
CA ALA A 168 -10.02 22.36 -4.75
C ALA A 168 -11.48 22.34 -5.22
N SER A 169 -11.96 21.21 -5.74
CA SER A 169 -13.32 21.02 -6.22
C SER A 169 -13.82 19.61 -5.88
N PRO A 170 -14.25 19.37 -4.63
CA PRO A 170 -14.71 18.07 -4.17
C PRO A 170 -15.91 17.55 -4.97
N ARG A 171 -15.94 16.25 -5.25
CA ARG A 171 -17.08 15.59 -5.95
C ARG A 171 -18.06 15.05 -4.92
N GLU A 172 -18.73 15.96 -4.20
CA GLU A 172 -19.73 15.61 -3.19
C GLU A 172 -20.79 14.64 -3.74
N GLY A 173 -20.96 13.49 -3.08
CA GLY A 173 -22.02 12.51 -3.38
C GLY A 173 -21.93 11.75 -4.72
N LYS A 174 -20.88 11.95 -5.53
CA LYS A 174 -20.76 11.32 -6.87
C LYS A 174 -19.60 10.31 -7.01
N SER A 175 -18.63 10.31 -6.10
CA SER A 175 -17.58 9.29 -6.04
C SER A 175 -17.01 9.20 -4.63
N PRO A 176 -16.83 7.99 -4.06
CA PRO A 176 -16.48 7.82 -2.66
C PRO A 176 -15.00 8.04 -2.28
N GLY A 177 -14.14 8.46 -3.23
CA GLY A 177 -12.68 8.53 -3.06
C GLY A 177 -11.96 9.59 -3.91
N ILE A 178 -10.62 9.66 -3.72
CA ILE A 178 -9.70 10.50 -4.50
C ILE A 178 -9.88 10.23 -6.01
N ARG A 179 -9.66 11.24 -6.86
CA ARG A 179 -9.79 11.08 -8.31
C ARG A 179 -8.78 10.05 -8.82
N GLU A 180 -9.25 9.06 -9.56
CA GLU A 180 -8.34 8.14 -10.25
C GLU A 180 -7.54 8.90 -11.31
N PRO A 181 -6.22 8.68 -11.44
CA PRO A 181 -5.38 9.36 -12.42
C PRO A 181 -5.71 8.98 -13.88
N GLY A 182 -6.59 8.00 -14.11
CA GLY A 182 -6.83 7.43 -15.43
C GLY A 182 -5.61 6.62 -15.89
N VAL A 183 -4.90 7.11 -16.91
CA VAL A 183 -3.67 6.46 -17.41
C VAL A 183 -2.49 6.86 -16.53
N TRP A 184 -2.00 5.92 -15.72
CA TRP A 184 -0.74 6.09 -15.00
C TRP A 184 0.39 6.34 -15.99
N TYR A 185 1.13 7.43 -15.77
CA TYR A 185 2.37 7.83 -16.45
C TYR A 185 2.98 6.75 -17.37
N THR A 186 3.03 7.02 -18.67
CA THR A 186 3.80 6.21 -19.62
C THR A 186 5.25 6.71 -19.62
N PRO A 187 6.23 5.87 -19.20
CA PRO A 187 7.63 6.25 -19.33
C PRO A 187 7.95 6.53 -20.81
N PRO A 188 8.88 7.46 -21.11
CA PRO A 188 9.42 7.61 -22.46
C PRO A 188 9.93 6.25 -22.95
N ALA A 189 9.52 5.84 -24.16
CA ALA A 189 9.96 4.59 -24.74
C ALA A 189 11.49 4.52 -24.77
N ALA A 190 12.07 3.46 -24.20
CA ALA A 190 13.50 3.21 -24.30
C ALA A 190 13.90 3.16 -25.79
N PRO A 191 15.04 3.73 -26.19
CA PRO A 191 15.49 3.70 -27.57
C PRO A 191 15.61 2.24 -28.04
N GLN A 192 14.73 1.84 -28.96
CA GLN A 192 14.74 0.50 -29.52
C GLN A 192 16.00 0.33 -30.37
N ILE A 193 16.91 -0.53 -29.91
CA ILE A 193 18.00 -1.04 -30.74
C ILE A 193 17.37 -1.88 -31.86
N THR A 194 17.25 -1.30 -33.05
CA THR A 194 16.74 -2.00 -34.23
C THR A 194 17.72 -3.09 -34.65
N LYS A 195 17.44 -4.35 -34.31
CA LYS A 195 18.05 -5.49 -35.00
C LYS A 195 17.29 -5.73 -36.30
N GLN A 196 17.87 -5.30 -37.42
CA GLN A 196 17.41 -5.67 -38.75
C GLN A 196 17.55 -7.18 -38.95
N GLY A 197 16.43 -7.87 -39.15
CA GLY A 197 16.36 -9.28 -39.53
C GLY A 197 15.37 -9.46 -40.69
N ARG A 198 15.84 -10.05 -41.78
CA ARG A 198 15.18 -10.18 -43.10
C ARG A 198 13.88 -11.02 -43.09
N ARG A 199 12.84 -10.44 -43.72
CA ARG A 199 11.77 -11.01 -44.59
C ARG A 199 11.36 -12.49 -44.46
N SER A 200 10.04 -12.70 -44.37
CA SER A 200 9.27 -13.34 -45.48
C SER A 200 7.77 -13.04 -45.41
N ARG A 201 7.18 -12.92 -46.59
CA ARG A 201 5.86 -12.39 -46.95
C ARG A 201 4.85 -13.53 -47.09
N ALA A 202 3.64 -13.39 -46.54
CA ALA A 202 2.46 -14.10 -47.07
C ALA A 202 1.21 -13.22 -46.88
N LYS A 203 0.42 -13.16 -47.95
CA LYS A 203 -0.67 -12.24 -48.23
C LYS A 203 -1.96 -13.06 -48.24
N LYS A 204 -3.02 -12.65 -47.55
CA LYS A 204 -4.40 -13.01 -47.94
C LYS A 204 -5.39 -11.93 -47.52
N ARG A 205 -6.17 -11.49 -48.51
CA ARG A 205 -7.32 -10.57 -48.51
C ARG A 205 -8.58 -11.34 -48.10
N SER A 206 -9.57 -10.64 -47.50
CA SER A 206 -10.91 -10.38 -48.08
C SER A 206 -11.87 -9.79 -47.01
N THR A 207 -12.46 -8.60 -47.27
CA THR A 207 -13.93 -8.31 -47.41
C THR A 207 -14.68 -8.19 -46.08
N ALA A 208 -15.15 -7.02 -45.62
CA ALA A 208 -16.24 -6.13 -46.09
C ALA A 208 -17.65 -6.56 -45.59
N ASP A 209 -18.43 -5.53 -45.23
CA ASP A 209 -19.90 -5.41 -45.17
C ASP A 209 -20.66 -5.36 -43.82
N THR A 210 -21.05 -4.11 -43.50
CA THR A 210 -22.41 -3.52 -43.26
C THR A 210 -23.35 -3.98 -42.14
N ASP A 211 -23.89 -2.95 -41.47
CA ASP A 211 -25.30 -2.66 -41.10
C ASP A 211 -26.04 -3.65 -40.16
N THR A 212 -26.96 -3.28 -39.26
CA THR A 212 -27.94 -2.19 -39.19
C THR A 212 -28.57 -2.14 -37.79
N ASP A 213 -29.25 -1.02 -37.51
CA ASP A 213 -30.11 -0.70 -36.37
C ASP A 213 -31.20 -1.72 -36.01
N THR A 214 -31.70 -1.72 -34.77
CA THR A 214 -33.07 -1.27 -34.44
C THR A 214 -33.41 -1.39 -32.95
N GLU A 215 -34.08 -0.35 -32.46
CA GLU A 215 -34.76 -0.19 -31.17
C GLU A 215 -35.98 -1.12 -31.04
N THR A 216 -36.42 -1.38 -29.80
CA THR A 216 -37.85 -1.23 -29.44
C THR A 216 -38.05 -1.18 -27.92
N ASP A 217 -38.92 -0.25 -27.55
CA ASP A 217 -39.40 0.19 -26.24
C ASP A 217 -40.57 -0.68 -25.73
N CYS A 218 -40.97 -0.47 -24.46
CA CYS A 218 -42.34 -0.47 -23.91
C CYS A 218 -42.45 -1.03 -22.47
N THR A 219 -42.30 -0.12 -21.50
CA THR A 219 -43.23 0.22 -20.39
C THR A 219 -44.21 -0.81 -19.78
N SER A 220 -44.23 -0.93 -18.44
CA SER A 220 -45.40 -0.59 -17.56
C SER A 220 -45.20 -0.95 -16.06
N ASP A 221 -45.38 0.06 -15.19
CA ASP A 221 -45.66 0.03 -13.72
C ASP A 221 -47.18 -0.25 -13.45
N PRO A 222 -47.79 -0.29 -12.22
CA PRO A 222 -47.30 0.00 -10.83
C PRO A 222 -47.78 -0.93 -9.65
N THR A 223 -47.06 -0.86 -8.50
CA THR A 223 -47.38 -0.93 -7.01
C THR A 223 -48.68 -1.57 -6.40
N PRO A 224 -48.87 -1.77 -5.05
CA PRO A 224 -48.01 -1.56 -3.85
C PRO A 224 -48.08 -2.61 -2.67
N CYS A 225 -47.27 -2.35 -1.62
CA CYS A 225 -47.58 -2.48 -0.18
C CYS A 225 -47.02 -3.70 0.61
N LYS A 226 -46.05 -3.46 1.52
CA LYS A 226 -46.26 -3.31 2.98
C LYS A 226 -44.94 -3.17 3.75
N THR A 227 -44.96 -2.21 4.65
CA THR A 227 -43.91 -1.78 5.57
C THR A 227 -43.73 -2.77 6.73
N GLN A 228 -42.50 -3.16 7.05
CA GLN A 228 -42.12 -3.46 8.43
C GLN A 228 -40.77 -2.83 8.77
N ARG A 229 -40.82 -1.88 9.72
CA ARG A 229 -39.68 -1.27 10.39
C ARG A 229 -38.98 -2.33 11.23
N SER A 230 -37.68 -2.52 11.05
CA SER A 230 -36.79 -2.92 12.14
C SER A 230 -35.73 -1.85 12.35
N SER A 231 -35.41 -1.65 13.62
CA SER A 231 -34.72 -0.50 14.21
C SER A 231 -33.27 -0.35 13.78
N ARG A 232 -32.93 0.79 13.16
CA ARG A 232 -31.55 1.26 12.98
C ARG A 232 -30.88 1.51 14.34
N LYS A 233 -29.84 0.71 14.66
CA LYS A 233 -28.72 1.19 15.47
C LYS A 233 -27.65 1.72 14.53
N LYS A 234 -27.47 3.04 14.51
CA LYS A 234 -26.29 3.70 13.93
C LYS A 234 -25.07 3.35 14.79
N SER A 235 -24.05 2.76 14.19
CA SER A 235 -22.68 2.80 14.68
C SER A 235 -21.77 2.92 13.46
N GLY A 236 -21.44 4.16 13.11
CA GLY A 236 -20.45 4.44 12.08
C GLY A 236 -19.05 4.20 12.64
N SER A 237 -18.52 3.02 12.40
CA SER A 237 -17.07 2.81 12.29
C SER A 237 -16.82 2.36 10.86
N VAL A 238 -16.24 3.23 10.04
CA VAL A 238 -15.73 2.82 8.73
C VAL A 238 -14.64 1.79 8.99
N LYS A 239 -14.92 0.51 8.73
CA LYS A 239 -13.90 -0.53 8.72
C LYS A 239 -13.22 -0.45 7.35
N PHE A 240 -11.90 -0.60 7.34
CA PHE A 240 -11.13 -0.72 6.10
C PHE A 240 -11.20 -2.19 5.65
N VAL A 241 -10.74 -2.54 4.46
CA VAL A 241 -10.66 -3.94 3.98
C VAL A 241 -9.30 -4.08 3.33
N GLY A 242 -8.51 -5.06 3.78
CA GLY A 242 -7.15 -5.30 3.32
C GLY A 242 -7.05 -5.85 1.90
N ARG A 243 -5.82 -5.93 1.38
CA ARG A 243 -5.48 -6.20 -0.03
C ARG A 243 -5.91 -7.58 -0.56
N ARG A 244 -6.32 -8.52 0.30
CA ARG A 244 -6.74 -9.88 -0.07
C ARG A 244 -8.04 -10.27 0.61
N ILE A 245 -8.98 -10.79 -0.18
CA ILE A 245 -10.25 -11.35 0.28
C ILE A 245 -10.33 -12.81 -0.13
N SER A 246 -10.70 -13.67 0.79
CA SER A 246 -11.14 -15.04 0.50
C SER A 246 -12.62 -15.15 0.89
N HIS A 247 -13.40 -15.98 0.19
CA HIS A 247 -14.77 -16.29 0.61
C HIS A 247 -15.09 -17.77 0.41
N GLU A 248 -16.01 -18.28 1.21
CA GLU A 248 -16.46 -19.67 1.17
C GLU A 248 -17.56 -19.88 0.11
N TRP A 249 -17.40 -20.88 -0.76
CA TRP A 249 -18.41 -21.33 -1.72
C TRP A 249 -18.91 -22.73 -1.39
N VAL A 250 -20.22 -22.94 -1.59
CA VAL A 250 -20.82 -24.27 -1.61
C VAL A 250 -20.58 -24.91 -2.98
N ILE A 251 -19.85 -26.03 -3.01
CA ILE A 251 -19.52 -26.75 -4.25
C ILE A 251 -20.49 -27.90 -4.47
N ASP A 252 -21.02 -28.49 -3.40
CA ASP A 252 -21.98 -29.59 -3.47
C ASP A 252 -23.04 -29.43 -2.37
N GLU A 253 -24.20 -28.90 -2.75
CA GLU A 253 -25.32 -28.66 -1.83
C GLU A 253 -25.87 -29.96 -1.20
N GLN A 254 -25.76 -31.10 -1.89
CA GLN A 254 -26.29 -32.37 -1.40
C GLN A 254 -25.36 -33.01 -0.35
N LYS A 255 -24.07 -32.67 -0.38
CA LYS A 255 -23.06 -33.15 0.58
C LYS A 255 -22.66 -32.11 1.63
N GLY A 256 -23.13 -30.87 1.50
CA GLY A 256 -22.73 -29.76 2.38
C GLY A 256 -21.23 -29.44 2.30
N LEU A 257 -20.61 -29.69 1.15
CA LEU A 257 -19.18 -29.47 0.96
C LEU A 257 -18.92 -28.02 0.53
N THR A 258 -18.10 -27.33 1.31
CA THR A 258 -17.65 -25.96 1.04
C THR A 258 -16.14 -25.91 0.83
N GLU A 259 -15.67 -24.98 0.00
CA GLU A 259 -14.25 -24.61 -0.10
C GLU A 259 -14.07 -23.10 -0.19
N TRP A 260 -12.88 -22.65 0.22
CA TRP A 260 -12.50 -21.24 0.19
C TRP A 260 -11.83 -20.86 -1.13
N TYR A 261 -12.28 -19.75 -1.72
CA TYR A 261 -11.76 -19.22 -2.97
C TYR A 261 -11.14 -17.83 -2.80
N PRO A 262 -9.97 -17.58 -3.41
CA PRO A 262 -9.37 -16.26 -3.41
C PRO A 262 -10.14 -15.32 -4.37
N GLY A 263 -10.68 -14.22 -3.82
CA GLY A 263 -11.38 -13.18 -4.55
C GLY A 263 -10.65 -11.82 -4.50
N THR A 264 -11.20 -10.83 -5.20
CA THR A 264 -10.72 -9.44 -5.16
C THR A 264 -11.85 -8.49 -4.80
N VAL A 265 -11.53 -7.31 -4.26
CA VAL A 265 -12.56 -6.28 -4.02
C VAL A 265 -13.24 -5.87 -5.32
N VAL A 266 -12.49 -5.82 -6.42
CA VAL A 266 -13.04 -5.48 -7.73
C VAL A 266 -14.07 -6.51 -8.20
N SER A 267 -13.78 -7.81 -8.03
CA SER A 267 -14.72 -8.87 -8.40
C SER A 267 -15.99 -8.84 -7.52
N LEU A 268 -15.85 -8.60 -6.22
CA LEU A 268 -16.96 -8.37 -5.29
C LEU A 268 -17.82 -7.17 -5.66
N LEU A 269 -17.20 -6.01 -5.94
CA LEU A 269 -17.92 -4.80 -6.33
C LEU A 269 -18.61 -4.93 -7.69
N SER A 270 -18.02 -5.69 -8.62
CA SER A 270 -18.60 -5.98 -9.94
C SER A 270 -19.74 -7.00 -9.89
N GLY A 271 -20.02 -7.58 -8.71
CA GLY A 271 -21.04 -8.62 -8.54
C GLY A 271 -20.69 -9.96 -9.19
N LYS A 272 -19.42 -10.15 -9.57
CA LYS A 272 -18.90 -11.45 -10.02
C LYS A 272 -18.76 -12.43 -8.86
N ASP A 273 -18.44 -11.87 -7.68
CA ASP A 273 -18.40 -12.56 -6.40
C ASP A 273 -19.41 -11.87 -5.47
N GLY A 274 -19.99 -12.58 -4.49
CA GLY A 274 -20.81 -11.93 -3.47
C GLY A 274 -22.17 -12.55 -3.13
N GLU A 275 -22.25 -13.89 -3.01
CA GLU A 275 -23.52 -14.56 -2.71
C GLU A 275 -24.13 -14.17 -1.35
N PRO A 276 -25.47 -14.11 -1.22
CA PRO A 276 -26.13 -13.86 0.06
C PRO A 276 -25.76 -14.92 1.10
N GLY A 277 -25.11 -14.50 2.19
CA GLY A 277 -24.68 -15.38 3.27
C GLY A 277 -23.25 -15.90 3.19
N ALA A 278 -22.46 -15.48 2.19
CA ALA A 278 -21.04 -15.76 2.14
C ALA A 278 -20.29 -15.11 3.32
N VAL A 279 -19.39 -15.88 3.93
CA VAL A 279 -18.44 -15.40 4.95
C VAL A 279 -17.14 -15.01 4.25
N TYR A 280 -16.60 -13.84 4.61
CA TYR A 280 -15.37 -13.32 4.01
C TYR A 280 -14.24 -13.31 5.01
N GLU A 281 -13.07 -13.78 4.59
CA GLU A 281 -11.82 -13.60 5.31
C GLU A 281 -11.03 -12.46 4.68
N VAL A 282 -10.75 -11.43 5.47
CA VAL A 282 -9.97 -10.26 5.05
C VAL A 282 -8.62 -10.23 5.76
N LEU A 283 -7.54 -10.20 4.99
CA LEU A 283 -6.17 -10.07 5.50
C LEU A 283 -5.64 -8.66 5.25
N TYR A 284 -5.15 -8.01 6.29
CA TYR A 284 -4.33 -6.80 6.17
C TYR A 284 -2.86 -7.18 6.13
N ASP A 285 -2.04 -6.35 5.47
CA ASP A 285 -0.65 -6.66 5.11
C ASP A 285 0.22 -7.26 6.24
N ASP A 286 -0.09 -6.96 7.50
CA ASP A 286 0.66 -7.38 8.69
C ASP A 286 -0.09 -8.37 9.62
N ASP A 287 -1.32 -8.75 9.28
CA ASP A 287 -2.14 -9.62 10.12
C ASP A 287 -1.94 -11.10 9.74
N GLU A 288 -1.49 -11.92 10.70
CA GLU A 288 -1.32 -13.38 10.52
C GLU A 288 -2.66 -14.13 10.50
N GLU A 289 -3.72 -13.54 11.04
CA GLU A 289 -5.06 -14.14 11.14
C GLU A 289 -6.07 -13.32 10.34
N PRO A 290 -6.87 -13.96 9.47
CA PRO A 290 -7.91 -13.27 8.73
C PRO A 290 -9.00 -12.77 9.67
N TYR A 291 -9.62 -11.64 9.31
CA TYR A 291 -10.83 -11.18 9.96
C TYR A 291 -12.03 -11.74 9.21
N GLU A 292 -12.87 -12.50 9.89
CA GLU A 292 -14.18 -12.87 9.38
C GLU A 292 -15.09 -11.63 9.35
N VAL A 293 -15.64 -11.36 8.17
CA VAL A 293 -16.59 -10.28 7.94
C VAL A 293 -17.84 -10.86 7.31
N ASP A 294 -18.95 -10.78 8.04
CA ASP A 294 -20.27 -11.05 7.51
C ASP A 294 -20.77 -9.85 6.70
N HIS A 295 -21.52 -10.10 5.63
CA HIS A 295 -22.20 -9.07 4.84
C HIS A 295 -21.27 -8.01 4.20
N LEU A 296 -20.03 -8.41 3.89
CA LEU A 296 -19.02 -7.51 3.30
C LEU A 296 -19.50 -6.84 2.01
N THR A 297 -20.28 -7.55 1.20
CA THR A 297 -20.84 -7.05 -0.05
C THR A 297 -21.86 -5.92 0.20
N GLU A 298 -22.77 -6.08 1.16
CA GLU A 298 -23.72 -5.03 1.54
C GLU A 298 -23.02 -3.83 2.18
N ASP A 299 -21.98 -4.08 2.98
CA ASP A 299 -21.17 -3.06 3.63
C ASP A 299 -20.38 -2.20 2.62
N LEU A 300 -19.83 -2.83 1.57
CA LEU A 300 -19.18 -2.14 0.46
C LEU A 300 -20.19 -1.33 -0.38
N LYS A 301 -21.35 -1.92 -0.72
CA LYS A 301 -22.41 -1.25 -1.50
C LYS A 301 -23.03 -0.07 -0.75
N SER A 302 -23.16 -0.17 0.58
CA SER A 302 -23.70 0.90 1.43
C SER A 302 -22.69 1.99 1.77
N SER A 303 -21.44 1.88 1.29
CA SER A 303 -20.32 2.77 1.65
C SER A 303 -20.03 2.82 3.17
N SER A 304 -20.47 1.80 3.91
CA SER A 304 -20.20 1.64 5.34
C SER A 304 -18.76 1.18 5.59
N VAL A 305 -18.15 0.58 4.57
CA VAL A 305 -16.78 0.09 4.52
C VAL A 305 -16.08 0.67 3.29
N LYS A 306 -14.82 1.07 3.42
CA LYS A 306 -14.04 1.66 2.31
C LYS A 306 -12.79 0.82 2.03
N PHE A 307 -12.60 0.50 0.75
CA PHE A 307 -11.36 -0.11 0.28
C PHE A 307 -10.31 0.97 0.00
N LEU A 308 -9.08 0.72 0.43
CA LEU A 308 -7.91 1.47 0.03
C LEU A 308 -7.01 0.50 -0.72
N ASP A 309 -6.87 0.69 -2.02
CA ASP A 309 -5.80 0.07 -2.79
C ASP A 309 -4.52 0.87 -2.47
N ILE A 310 -3.76 0.41 -1.46
CA ILE A 310 -2.44 0.97 -1.15
C ILE A 310 -1.41 0.20 -1.96
#